data_AF-A0A1F8MFF3-F1
#
_entry.id   AF-A0A1F8MFF3-F1
#
_cell.length_a   1.000
_cell.length_b   1.000
_cell.length_c   1.000
_cell.angle_alpha   90.00
_cell.angle_beta   90.00
_cell.angle_gamma   90.00
#
_symmetry.space_group_name_H-M   'P 1'
#
loop_
_entity.id
_entity.type
_entity.pdbx_description
1 polymer ?
#
loop_
_entity_poly.entity_id
_entity_poly.type
_entity_poly.pdbx_seq_one_letter_code
_entity_poly.pdbx_strand_id
1 'polypeptide(L)'
;MVNKNTAMDDTQEKLKVLLDYWIEHNSEHEQEFRDWADKVAPSYTEVANQLQKAAVKMASVSDELMKAKQALPRSKGRRQDVHG
;
A
#
# COMPACT_ATOMS: atom_id res chain seq x y z
N MET A 1 19.07 25.46 -13.22
CA MET A 1 19.06 24.01 -13.49
C MET A 1 18.66 23.30 -12.21
N VAL A 2 17.51 22.64 -12.19
CA VAL A 2 17.08 21.85 -11.02
C VAL A 2 17.91 20.57 -10.99
N ASN A 3 18.53 20.27 -9.85
CA ASN A 3 19.42 19.12 -9.71
C ASN A 3 18.58 17.83 -9.75
N LYS A 4 18.81 16.95 -10.74
CA LYS A 4 18.02 15.72 -10.96
C LYS A 4 17.92 14.80 -9.74
N ASN A 5 18.93 14.84 -8.86
CA ASN A 5 18.93 14.05 -7.62
C ASN A 5 17.85 14.48 -6.62
N THR A 6 17.54 15.78 -6.53
CA THR A 6 16.50 16.32 -5.61
C THR A 6 15.10 15.88 -6.05
N ALA A 7 14.81 15.94 -7.35
CA ALA A 7 13.50 15.53 -7.87
C ALA A 7 13.23 14.01 -7.72
N MET A 8 14.28 13.18 -7.77
CA MET A 8 14.16 11.75 -7.51
C MET A 8 13.95 11.44 -6.03
N ASP A 9 14.58 12.19 -5.13
CA ASP A 9 14.36 12.08 -3.68
C ASP A 9 12.91 12.44 -3.31
N ASP A 10 12.40 13.56 -3.85
CA ASP A 10 11.00 13.98 -3.66
C ASP A 10 9.99 12.93 -4.18
N THR A 11 10.31 12.32 -5.33
CA THR A 11 9.46 11.26 -5.92
C THR A 11 9.44 10.02 -5.01
N GLN A 12 10.59 9.65 -4.46
CA GLN A 12 10.72 8.50 -3.57
C GLN A 12 10.00 8.71 -2.24
N GLU A 13 10.17 9.89 -1.62
CA GLU A 13 9.48 10.24 -0.38
C GLU A 13 7.97 10.25 -0.57
N LYS A 14 7.49 10.86 -1.67
CA LYS A 14 6.07 10.83 -2.03
C LYS A 14 5.56 9.41 -2.27
N LEU A 15 6.31 8.57 -2.98
CA LEU A 15 5.92 7.18 -3.24
C LEU A 15 5.81 6.38 -1.93
N LYS A 16 6.72 6.59 -0.98
CA LYS A 16 6.65 5.94 0.33
C LYS A 16 5.35 6.27 1.06
N VAL A 17 4.95 7.55 1.10
CA VAL A 17 3.69 7.99 1.71
C VAL A 17 2.48 7.36 1.01
N LEU A 18 2.50 7.31 -0.33
CA LEU A 18 1.43 6.69 -1.10
C LEU A 18 1.31 5.18 -0.84
N LEU A 19 2.44 4.46 -0.75
CA LEU A 19 2.44 3.04 -0.44
C LEU A 19 1.88 2.77 0.96
N ASP A 20 2.24 3.60 1.96
CA ASP A 20 1.68 3.50 3.31
C ASP A 20 0.15 3.67 3.29
N TYR A 21 -0.32 4.73 2.63
CA TYR A 21 -1.73 5.02 2.50
C TYR A 21 -2.52 3.91 1.78
N TRP A 22 -2.00 3.39 0.66
CA TRP A 22 -2.69 2.34 -0.09
C TRP A 22 -2.73 1.00 0.67
N ILE A 23 -1.68 0.64 1.41
CA ILE A 23 -1.68 -0.58 2.23
C ILE A 23 -2.76 -0.49 3.32
N GLU A 24 -2.84 0.64 4.01
CA GLU A 24 -3.86 0.89 5.04
C GLU A 24 -5.27 0.81 4.44
N HIS A 25 -5.51 1.55 3.37
CA HIS A 25 -6.83 1.60 2.74
C HIS A 25 -7.26 0.25 2.15
N ASN A 26 -6.33 -0.52 1.59
CA ASN A 26 -6.63 -1.87 1.12
C ASN A 26 -7.02 -2.80 2.29
N SER A 27 -6.44 -2.64 3.48
CA SER A 27 -6.84 -3.40 4.67
C SER A 27 -8.26 -3.06 5.10
N GLU A 28 -8.67 -1.79 5.01
CA GLU A 28 -10.05 -1.36 5.29
C GLU A 28 -11.03 -2.01 4.31
N HIS A 29 -10.73 -1.96 3.01
CA HIS A 29 -11.54 -2.60 1.97
C HIS A 29 -11.61 -4.12 2.12
N GLU A 30 -10.49 -4.77 2.44
CA GLU A 30 -10.47 -6.21 2.70
C GLU A 30 -11.47 -6.56 3.82
N GLN A 31 -11.39 -5.85 4.95
CA GLN A 31 -12.25 -6.09 6.10
C GLN A 31 -13.72 -5.83 5.76
N GLU A 32 -14.02 -4.72 5.09
CA GLU A 32 -15.38 -4.37 4.70
C GLU A 32 -15.99 -5.42 3.75
N PHE A 33 -15.20 -5.96 2.81
CA PHE A 33 -15.66 -7.03 1.92
C PHE A 33 -15.97 -8.32 2.68
N ARG A 34 -15.15 -8.68 3.69
CA ARG A 34 -15.39 -9.85 4.55
C ARG A 34 -16.67 -9.66 5.37
N ASP A 35 -16.83 -8.49 6.00
CA ASP A 35 -18.01 -8.17 6.81
C ASP A 35 -19.30 -8.26 5.99
N TRP A 36 -19.27 -7.79 4.74
CA TRP A 36 -20.42 -7.90 3.85
C TRP A 36 -20.64 -9.31 3.33
N ALA A 37 -19.58 -10.08 3.05
CA ALA A 37 -19.70 -11.48 2.69
C ALA A 37 -20.45 -12.27 3.77
N ASP A 38 -20.10 -12.06 5.04
CA ASP A 38 -20.75 -12.70 6.18
C ASP A 38 -22.21 -12.27 6.34
N LYS A 39 -22.51 -10.97 6.17
CA LYS A 39 -23.89 -10.44 6.25
C LYS A 39 -24.81 -11.04 5.20
N VAL A 40 -24.33 -11.25 3.97
CA VAL A 40 -25.16 -11.68 2.84
C VAL A 40 -25.14 -13.19 2.61
N ALA A 41 -24.21 -13.92 3.22
CA ALA A 41 -24.07 -15.38 3.07
C ALA A 41 -25.37 -16.18 3.29
N PRO A 42 -26.27 -15.85 4.24
CA PRO A 42 -27.50 -16.61 4.45
C PRO A 42 -28.50 -16.53 3.29
N SER A 43 -28.41 -15.49 2.46
CA SER A 43 -29.39 -15.21 1.39
C SER A 43 -28.79 -15.21 -0.01
N TYR A 44 -27.49 -14.96 -0.14
CA TYR A 44 -26.81 -14.75 -1.42
C TYR A 44 -25.43 -15.41 -1.44
N THR A 45 -25.40 -16.74 -1.40
CA THR A 45 -24.14 -17.53 -1.32
C THR A 45 -23.12 -17.16 -2.41
N GLU A 46 -23.56 -17.00 -3.67
CA GLU A 46 -22.62 -16.65 -4.74
C GLU A 46 -22.07 -15.22 -4.58
N VAL A 47 -22.88 -14.26 -4.13
CA VAL A 47 -22.41 -12.89 -3.87
C VAL A 47 -21.40 -12.90 -2.72
N ALA A 48 -21.69 -13.61 -1.63
CA ALA A 48 -20.76 -13.78 -0.51
C ALA A 48 -19.43 -14.39 -0.97
N ASN A 49 -19.48 -15.42 -1.83
CA ASN A 49 -18.27 -16.02 -2.39
C ASN A 49 -17.43 -15.03 -3.22
N GLN A 50 -18.07 -14.19 -4.03
CA GLN A 50 -17.36 -13.18 -4.82
C GLN A 50 -16.76 -12.08 -3.95
N LEU A 51 -17.46 -11.62 -2.91
CA LEU A 51 -16.91 -10.67 -1.93
C LEU A 51 -15.72 -11.26 -1.18
N GLN A 52 -15.79 -12.53 -0.78
CA GLN A 52 -14.70 -13.21 -0.12
C GLN A 52 -13.46 -13.34 -1.04
N LYS A 53 -13.66 -13.63 -2.33
CA LYS A 53 -12.58 -13.64 -3.32
C LYS A 53 -11.99 -12.24 -3.54
N ALA A 54 -12.82 -11.20 -3.52
CA ALA A 54 -12.36 -9.81 -3.63
C ALA A 54 -11.48 -9.43 -2.43
N ALA A 55 -11.88 -9.81 -1.21
CA ALA A 55 -11.08 -9.59 0.00
C ALA A 55 -9.69 -10.25 -0.10
N VAL A 56 -9.63 -11.52 -0.53
CA VAL A 56 -8.35 -12.25 -0.70
C VAL A 56 -7.45 -11.57 -1.73
N LYS A 57 -8.02 -11.10 -2.84
CA LYS A 57 -7.26 -10.33 -3.84
C LYS A 57 -6.76 -9.01 -3.29
N MET A 58 -7.55 -8.32 -2.47
CA MET A 58 -7.16 -7.06 -1.84
C MET A 58 -5.98 -7.26 -0.89
N ALA A 59 -6.02 -8.30 -0.05
CA ALA A 59 -4.90 -8.71 0.80
C ALA A 59 -3.63 -8.97 -0.03
N SER A 60 -3.78 -9.67 -1.16
CA SER A 60 -2.65 -9.97 -2.07
C SER A 60 -2.05 -8.68 -2.67
N VAL A 61 -2.86 -7.68 -2.98
CA VAL A 61 -2.36 -6.37 -3.44
C VAL A 61 -1.59 -5.68 -2.32
N SER A 62 -2.09 -5.68 -1.08
CA SER A 62 -1.38 -5.14 0.09
C SER A 62 -0.01 -5.78 0.28
N ASP A 63 0.09 -7.10 0.11
CA ASP A 63 1.37 -7.83 0.20
C ASP A 63 2.38 -7.36 -0.86
N GLU A 64 1.93 -7.20 -2.11
CA GLU A 64 2.79 -6.69 -3.19
C GLU A 64 3.22 -5.23 -2.96
N LEU A 65 2.32 -4.39 -2.44
CA LEU A 65 2.65 -3.01 -2.08
C LEU A 65 3.66 -2.96 -0.92
N MET A 66 3.54 -3.86 0.05
CA MET A 66 4.50 -3.97 1.15
C MET A 66 5.89 -4.38 0.64
N LYS A 67 5.96 -5.33 -0.29
CA LYS A 67 7.23 -5.70 -0.96
C LYS A 67 7.82 -4.51 -1.72
N ALA A 68 6.99 -3.77 -2.47
CA ALA A 68 7.43 -2.58 -3.18
C ALA A 68 7.99 -1.51 -2.22
N LYS A 69 7.33 -1.29 -1.08
CA LYS A 69 7.81 -0.38 -0.03
C LYS A 69 9.14 -0.83 0.56
N GLN A 70 9.31 -2.13 0.83
CA GLN A 70 10.56 -2.69 1.36
C GLN A 70 11.72 -2.60 0.37
N ALA A 71 11.44 -2.62 -0.94
CA ALA A 71 12.43 -2.47 -2.00
C ALA A 71 12.89 -1.02 -2.21
N LEU A 72 12.21 -0.01 -1.63
CA LEU A 72 12.65 1.37 -1.72
C LEU A 72 14.00 1.55 -1.00
N PRO A 73 14.99 2.18 -1.63
CA PRO A 73 16.27 2.42 -0.99
C PRO A 73 16.07 3.34 0.23
N ARG A 74 16.77 3.07 1.33
CA ARG A 74 16.76 4.01 2.46
C ARG A 74 17.25 5.36 1.97
N SER A 75 16.51 6.44 2.26
CA SER A 75 16.96 7.78 1.93
C SER A 75 18.37 7.95 2.49
N LYS A 76 19.33 8.29 1.63
CA LYS A 76 20.68 8.62 2.09
C LYS A 76 20.49 9.88 2.92
N GLY A 77 20.46 9.73 4.25
CA GLY A 77 20.41 10.85 5.16
C GLY A 77 21.41 11.90 4.69
N ARG A 78 20.94 13.14 4.52
CA ARG A 78 21.79 14.30 4.22
C ARG A 78 23.00 14.23 5.13
N ARG A 79 24.14 13.76 4.61
CA ARG A 79 25.42 13.97 5.27
C ARG A 79 25.65 15.46 5.20
N GLN A 80 25.37 16.15 6.30
CA GLN A 80 26.02 17.42 6.57
C GLN A 80 27.47 17.08 6.88
N ASP A 81 28.29 17.04 5.85
CA ASP A 81 29.74 17.07 5.98
C ASP A 81 30.10 18.48 6.47
N VAL A 82 29.94 18.74 7.77
CA VAL A 82 30.62 19.85 8.43
C VAL A 82 32.07 19.43 8.60
N HIS A 83 32.94 19.90 7.71
CA HIS A 83 34.38 19.91 7.96
C HIS A 83 34.82 21.34 8.20
N GLY A 84 35.50 21.51 9.34
CA GLY A 84 35.93 22.79 9.92
C GLY A 84 37.19 23.37 9.31
#